data_AF-A0A9E4LAF3-F1
#
_entry.id   AF-A0A9E4LAF3-F1
#
_cell.length_a   1.000
_cell.length_b   1.000
_cell.length_c   1.000
_cell.angle_alpha   90.00
_cell.angle_beta   90.00
_cell.angle_gamma   90.00
#
_symmetry.space_group_name_H-M   'P 1'
#
loop_
_entity.id
_entity.type
_entity.pdbx_description
1 polymer ?
#
loop_
_entity_poly.entity_id
_entity_poly.type
_entity_poly.pdbx_seq_one_letter_code
_entity_poly.pdbx_strand_id
1 'polypeptide(L)' 'MREQGLRPVQVWVPDTRRPGFPAEARRQSLLMAGSEYAEDDQAFVDAIGEVDAG' A
#
# COMPACT_ATOMS: atom_id res chain seq x y z
N MET A 1 17.50 8.55 3.59
CA MET A 1 17.11 7.41 2.72
C MET A 1 18.28 6.59 2.21
N ARG A 2 19.19 7.09 1.35
CA ARG A 2 20.38 6.31 0.91
C ARG A 2 21.37 6.05 2.06
N GLU A 3 21.53 7.02 2.95
CA GLU A 3 22.34 6.91 4.17
C GLU A 3 21.70 6.01 5.24
N GLN A 4 20.39 5.75 5.13
CA GLN A 4 19.65 4.82 6.00
C GLN A 4 19.66 3.38 5.42
N GLY A 5 20.51 3.09 4.43
CA GLY A 5 20.62 1.76 3.81
C GLY A 5 19.49 1.40 2.84
N LEU A 6 18.53 2.29 2.57
CA LEU A 6 17.42 2.02 1.66
C LEU A 6 17.85 2.21 0.20
N ARG A 7 17.52 1.22 -0.64
CA ARG A 7 17.73 1.28 -2.08
C ARG A 7 16.42 1.62 -2.79
N PRO A 8 16.40 2.61 -3.70
CA PRO A 8 15.21 2.87 -4.50
C PRO A 8 14.92 1.68 -5.41
N VAL A 9 13.65 1.28 -5.49
CA VAL A 9 13.14 0.30 -6.46
C VAL A 9 12.21 0.99 -7.44
N GLN A 10 12.24 0.56 -8.70
CA GLN A 10 11.28 0.99 -9.72
C GLN A 10 10.28 -0.13 -9.92
N VAL A 11 9.00 0.17 -9.69
CA VAL A 11 7.88 -0.74 -9.91
C VAL A 11 6.89 -0.08 -10.85
N TRP A 12 6.25 -0.87 -11.71
CA TRP A 12 5.20 -0.38 -12.59
C TRP A 12 3.87 -0.40 -11.85
N VAL A 13 3.21 0.77 -11.79
CA VAL A 13 1.87 0.92 -11.20
C VAL A 13 0.81 1.06 -12.29
N PRO A 14 -0.44 0.65 -12.04
CA PRO A 14 -1.53 0.90 -12.97
C PRO A 14 -1.72 2.40 -13.24
N ASP A 15 -2.10 2.78 -14.47
CA ASP A 15 -2.47 4.17 -14.77
C ASP A 15 -3.79 4.53 -14.07
N THR A 16 -3.70 5.36 -13.04
CA THR A 16 -4.83 5.76 -12.20
C THR A 16 -5.84 6.66 -12.91
N ARG A 17 -5.49 7.19 -14.09
CA ARG A 17 -6.36 8.04 -14.92
C ARG A 17 -7.18 7.23 -15.93
N ARG A 18 -6.90 5.93 -16.08
CA ARG A 18 -7.63 5.07 -17.03
C ARG A 18 -9.10 4.98 -16.61
N PRO A 19 -10.06 5.12 -17.54
CA PRO A 19 -11.46 4.84 -17.27
C PRO A 19 -11.62 3.42 -16.69
N GLY A 20 -12.32 3.31 -15.55
CA GLY A 20 -12.52 2.05 -14.83
C GLY A 20 -11.51 1.76 -13.71
N PHE A 21 -10.39 2.50 -13.63
CA PHE A 21 -9.45 2.35 -12.51
C PHE A 21 -10.11 2.56 -11.15
N PRO A 22 -10.96 3.59 -10.92
CA PRO A 22 -11.60 3.76 -9.61
C PRO A 22 -12.51 2.59 -9.22
N ALA A 23 -13.19 1.97 -10.19
CA ALA A 23 -14.05 0.81 -9.93
C ALA A 23 -13.23 -0.43 -9.58
N GLU A 24 -12.14 -0.66 -10.30
CA GLU A 24 -11.23 -1.77 -10.03
C GLU A 24 -10.49 -1.59 -8.69
N ALA A 25 -9.98 -0.39 -8.43
CA ALA A 25 -9.35 -0.04 -7.16
C ALA A 25 -10.31 -0.32 -5.99
N ARG A 26 -11.56 0.15 -6.09
CA ARG A 26 -12.59 -0.12 -5.08
C ARG A 26 -12.84 -1.62 -4.92
N ARG A 27 -12.98 -2.37 -6.02
CA ARG A 27 -13.20 -3.82 -5.98
C ARG A 27 -12.05 -4.53 -5.26
N GLN A 28 -10.81 -4.19 -5.60
CA GLN A 28 -9.63 -4.79 -4.98
C GLN A 28 -9.48 -4.42 -3.51
N SER A 29 -9.73 -3.14 -3.14
CA SER A 29 -9.71 -2.73 -1.73
C SER A 29 -10.72 -3.51 -0.89
N LEU A 30 -11.92 -3.76 -1.40
CA LEU A 30 -12.93 -4.56 -0.70
C LEU A 30 -12.50 -6.03 -0.54
N LEU A 31 -11.84 -6.62 -1.55
CA LEU A 31 -11.32 -7.98 -1.47
C LEU A 31 -10.21 -8.08 -0.41
N MET A 32 -9.31 -7.10 -0.36
CA MET A 32 -8.23 -7.05 0.64
C MET A 32 -8.78 -6.88 2.06
N ALA A 33 -9.75 -5.97 2.25
CA ALA A 33 -10.37 -5.74 3.55
C ALA A 33 -11.14 -6.96 4.10
N GLY A 34 -11.59 -7.86 3.22
CA GLY A 34 -12.21 -9.12 3.60
C GLY A 34 -11.25 -10.31 3.65
N SER A 35 -9.95 -10.11 3.47
CA SER A 35 -8.97 -11.18 3.49
C SER A 35 -8.64 -11.63 4.92
N GLU A 36 -8.18 -12.87 5.07
CA GLU A 36 -7.71 -13.40 6.37
C GLU A 36 -6.53 -12.60 6.95
N TYR A 37 -5.80 -11.86 6.11
CA TYR A 37 -4.63 -11.05 6.48
C TYR A 37 -4.98 -9.59 6.79
N ALA A 38 -6.24 -9.18 6.69
CA ALA A 38 -6.61 -7.77 6.81
C ALA A 38 -6.18 -7.13 8.13
N GLU A 39 -6.28 -7.86 9.25
CA GLU A 39 -5.84 -7.38 10.57
C GLU A 39 -4.31 -7.28 10.66
N ASP A 40 -3.60 -8.30 10.19
CA ASP A 40 -2.13 -8.34 10.21
C ASP A 40 -1.52 -7.27 9.29
N ASP A 41 -2.08 -7.09 8.09
CA ASP A 41 -1.67 -6.06 7.13
C ASP A 41 -1.86 -4.67 7.74
N GLN A 42 -2.99 -4.42 8.40
CA GLN A 42 -3.27 -3.14 9.06
C GLN A 42 -2.31 -2.90 10.23
N ALA A 43 -2.08 -3.92 11.08
CA ALA A 43 -1.15 -3.82 12.21
C ALA A 43 0.29 -3.54 11.73
N PHE A 44 0.72 -4.15 10.62
CA PHE A 44 2.01 -3.87 10.01
C PHE A 44 2.11 -2.43 9.52
N VAL A 45 1.09 -1.94 8.80
CA VAL A 45 1.05 -0.55 8.29
C VAL A 45 1.10 0.46 9.44
N ASP A 46 0.35 0.23 10.51
CA ASP A 46 0.33 1.10 11.68
C ASP A 46 1.71 1.13 12.36
N ALA A 47 2.35 -0.04 12.51
CA ALA A 47 3.68 -0.16 13.11
C ALA A 47 4.78 0.57 12.30
N ILE A 48 4.68 0.63 10.97
CA ILE A 48 5.64 1.37 10.13
C ILE A 48 5.27 2.84 9.94
N GLY A 49 3.99 3.21 10.11
CA GLY A 49 3.52 4.60 10.00
C GLY A 49 3.89 5.47 11.20
N GLU A 50 4.15 4.84 12.36
CA GLU A 50 4.58 5.52 13.58
C GLU A 50 6.05 6.03 13.50
N VAL A 51 6.83 5.60 12.50
CA VAL A 51 8.27 5.89 12.39
C VAL A 51 8.58 7.29 11.82
N ASP A 52 7.60 8.20 11.76
CA ASP A 52 7.77 9.58 11.27
C ASP A 52 7.17 10.64 12.24
N ALA A 53 7.36 10.43 13.55
CA ALA A 53 7.18 11.43 14.59
C ALA A 53 8.50 11.70 15.33
N GLY A 54 9.46 12.33 14.62
CA GLY A 54 10.76 12.76 15.18
C GLY A 54 11.66 13.45 14.17
#